data_AF-A0A2V9ZS01-F1
#
_entry.id   AF-A0A2V9ZS01-F1
#
_cell.length_a   1.000
_cell.length_b   1.000
_cell.length_c   1.000
_cell.angle_alpha   90.00
_cell.angle_beta   90.00
_cell.angle_gamma   90.00
#
_symmetry.space_group_name_H-M   'P 1'
#
loop_
_entity.id
_entity.type
_entity.pdbx_description
1 polymer ?
#
loop_
_entity_poly.entity_id
_entity_poly.type
_entity_poly.pdbx_seq_one_letter_code
_entity_poly.pdbx_strand_id
1 'polypeptide(L)'
;IERAADVCLKEKRPLILCVREAPLNKIHIRNMYRAADAGATIFPLIPTFYNRPASMEVMAREFANRVLAHIGLAQSGAYRWKG
;
A
#
# COMPACT_ATOMS: atom_id res chain seq x y z
N ILE A 1 -3.96 10.65 -13.69
CA ILE A 1 -3.52 9.60 -12.74
C ILE A 1 -3.07 8.35 -13.49
N GLU A 2 -3.93 7.77 -14.34
CA GLU A 2 -3.64 6.56 -15.13
C GLU A 2 -2.34 6.65 -15.95
N ARG A 3 -2.15 7.72 -16.73
CA ARG A 3 -0.92 7.91 -17.51
C ARG A 3 0.36 7.95 -16.65
N ALA A 4 0.28 8.53 -15.46
CA ALA A 4 1.42 8.56 -14.55
C ALA A 4 1.73 7.16 -14.00
N ALA A 5 0.70 6.37 -13.67
CA ALA A 5 0.86 4.98 -13.25
C ALA A 5 1.48 4.12 -14.35
N ASP A 6 1.00 4.26 -15.60
CA ASP A 6 1.56 3.61 -16.78
C ASP A 6 3.04 3.99 -17.01
N VAL A 7 3.38 5.27 -16.85
CA VAL A 7 4.77 5.73 -16.91
C VAL A 7 5.60 5.11 -15.78
N CYS A 8 5.08 4.99 -14.56
CA CYS A 8 5.80 4.32 -13.48
C CYS A 8 6.11 2.86 -13.83
N LEU A 9 5.14 2.13 -14.38
CA LEU A 9 5.34 0.73 -14.76
C LEU A 9 6.37 0.58 -15.88
N LYS A 10 6.24 1.34 -16.98
CA LYS A 10 7.17 1.20 -18.13
C LYS A 10 8.60 1.64 -17.80
N GLU A 11 8.77 2.63 -16.92
CA GLU A 11 10.07 3.13 -16.47
C GLU A 11 10.60 2.38 -15.22
N LYS A 12 9.93 1.31 -14.78
CA LYS A 12 10.29 0.53 -13.59
C LYS A 12 10.44 1.38 -12.32
N ARG A 13 9.62 2.43 -12.19
CA ARG A 13 9.54 3.28 -11.00
C ARG A 13 8.55 2.67 -10.00
N PRO A 14 8.71 2.90 -8.69
CA PRO A 14 7.77 2.40 -7.68
C PRO A 14 6.33 2.87 -7.95
N LEU A 15 5.40 1.92 -8.00
CA LEU A 15 3.96 2.15 -8.04
C LEU A 15 3.30 1.33 -6.94
N ILE A 16 2.66 2.00 -5.98
CA ILE A 16 1.91 1.36 -4.90
C ILE A 16 0.42 1.63 -5.11
N LEU A 17 -0.38 0.58 -5.15
CA LEU A 17 -1.83 0.66 -5.28
C LEU A 17 -2.48 0.37 -3.92
N CYS A 18 -2.94 1.43 -3.28
CA CYS A 18 -3.63 1.39 -2.00
C CYS A 18 -5.13 1.10 -2.18
N VAL A 19 -5.48 -0.17 -2.38
CA VAL A 19 -6.86 -0.60 -2.69
C VAL A 19 -7.75 -0.62 -1.43
N ARG A 20 -8.96 -0.07 -1.52
CA ARG A 20 -9.95 -0.05 -0.44
C ARG A 20 -11.30 -0.53 -0.96
N GLU A 21 -11.58 -1.82 -0.79
CA GLU A 21 -12.86 -2.45 -1.14
C GLU A 21 -13.07 -3.74 -0.33
N ALA A 22 -14.32 -4.07 0.00
CA ALA A 22 -14.72 -5.34 0.60
C ALA A 22 -16.23 -5.59 0.40
N PRO A 23 -16.67 -6.79 -0.05
CA PRO A 23 -15.85 -7.93 -0.48
C PRO A 23 -15.23 -7.72 -1.86
N LEU A 24 -14.11 -8.41 -2.11
CA LEU A 24 -13.49 -8.40 -3.43
C LEU A 24 -14.21 -9.39 -4.35
N ASN A 25 -14.64 -8.93 -5.52
CA ASN A 25 -15.10 -9.81 -6.57
C ASN A 25 -13.91 -10.35 -7.40
N LYS A 26 -14.18 -11.31 -8.29
CA LYS A 26 -13.16 -11.92 -9.16
C LYS A 26 -12.47 -10.91 -10.09
N ILE A 27 -13.16 -9.84 -10.49
CA ILE A 27 -12.60 -8.80 -11.37
C ILE A 27 -11.54 -8.01 -10.61
N HIS A 28 -11.81 -7.61 -9.37
CA HIS A 28 -10.84 -6.91 -8.52
C HIS A 28 -9.55 -7.73 -8.37
N ILE A 29 -9.70 -9.01 -8.02
CA ILE A 29 -8.56 -9.92 -7.83
C ILE A 29 -7.75 -10.07 -9.12
N ARG A 30 -8.41 -10.31 -10.26
CA ARG A 30 -7.74 -10.44 -11.56
C ARG A 30 -6.99 -9.17 -11.96
N ASN A 31 -7.56 -8.00 -11.70
CA ASN A 31 -6.90 -6.73 -12.01
C ASN A 31 -5.71 -6.47 -11.10
N MET A 32 -5.85 -6.73 -9.79
CA MET A 32 -4.74 -6.61 -8.83
C MET A 32 -3.61 -7.59 -9.16
N TYR A 33 -3.93 -8.83 -9.56
CA TYR A 33 -2.95 -9.81 -10.02
C TYR A 33 -2.17 -9.29 -11.23
N ARG A 34 -2.86 -8.80 -12.27
CA ARG A 34 -2.22 -8.25 -13.48
C ARG A 34 -1.34 -7.03 -13.17
N ALA A 35 -1.79 -6.16 -12.28
CA ALA A 35 -1.00 -5.01 -11.85
C ALA A 35 0.24 -5.43 -11.07
N ALA A 36 0.12 -6.44 -10.19
CA ALA A 36 1.25 -7.02 -9.47
C ALA A 36 2.28 -7.65 -10.42
N ASP A 37 1.82 -8.40 -11.41
CA ASP A 37 2.65 -9.04 -12.45
C ASP A 37 3.40 -8.00 -13.30
N ALA A 38 2.78 -6.83 -13.54
CA ALA A 38 3.41 -5.71 -14.22
C ALA A 38 4.43 -4.94 -13.36
N GLY A 39 4.56 -5.25 -12.07
CA GLY A 39 5.52 -4.63 -11.14
C GLY A 39 4.92 -3.62 -10.14
N ALA A 40 3.60 -3.46 -10.08
CA ALA A 40 2.96 -2.66 -9.03
C ALA A 40 2.96 -3.42 -7.70
N THR A 41 3.07 -2.69 -6.58
CA THR A 41 2.82 -3.25 -5.24
C THR A 41 1.36 -3.07 -4.88
N ILE A 42 0.64 -4.17 -4.68
CA ILE A 42 -0.75 -4.14 -4.17
C ILE A 42 -0.70 -4.03 -2.64
N PHE A 43 -1.09 -2.88 -2.12
CA PHE A 43 -1.00 -2.58 -0.68
C PHE A 43 -2.38 -2.17 -0.15
N PRO A 44 -3.31 -3.12 0.04
CA PRO A 44 -4.69 -2.79 0.42
C PRO A 44 -4.74 -2.07 1.77
N LEU A 45 -5.75 -1.24 1.99
CA LEU A 45 -5.98 -0.50 3.24
C LEU A 45 -6.42 -1.45 4.36
N ILE A 46 -5.48 -2.26 4.85
CA ILE A 46 -5.65 -3.21 5.94
C ILE A 46 -4.80 -2.73 7.11
N PRO A 47 -5.38 -1.94 8.03
CA PRO A 47 -4.66 -1.44 9.18
C PRO A 47 -4.27 -2.56 10.13
N THR A 48 -3.18 -2.35 10.86
CA THR A 48 -2.66 -3.32 11.81
C THR A 48 -3.13 -3.00 13.21
N PHE A 49 -3.35 -4.04 14.02
CA PHE A 49 -3.78 -3.91 15.42
C PHE A 49 -2.72 -4.35 16.43
N TYR A 50 -1.62 -4.98 16.00
CA TYR A 50 -0.54 -5.44 16.89
C TYR A 50 0.18 -4.28 17.60
N ASN A 51 0.11 -3.06 17.03
CA ASN A 51 0.66 -1.84 17.59
C ASN A 51 -0.34 -1.11 18.51
N ARG A 52 -1.53 -1.69 18.76
CA ARG A 52 -2.60 -1.15 19.63
C ARG A 52 -2.82 0.36 19.44
N PRO A 53 -3.22 0.81 18.24
CA PRO A 53 -3.37 2.23 17.95
C PRO A 53 -4.43 2.87 18.87
N ALA A 54 -4.09 4.01 19.48
CA ALA A 54 -4.96 4.71 20.42
C ALA A 54 -6.14 5.44 19.75
N SER A 55 -6.08 5.65 18.43
CA SER A 55 -7.12 6.33 17.66
C SER A 55 -7.11 5.92 16.18
N MET A 56 -8.20 6.24 15.47
CA MET A 56 -8.27 6.07 14.01
C MET A 56 -7.21 6.90 13.28
N GLU A 57 -6.87 8.08 13.81
CA GLU A 57 -5.81 8.91 13.23
C GLU A 57 -4.45 8.24 13.33
N VAL A 58 -4.12 7.65 14.49
CA VAL A 58 -2.88 6.88 14.68
C VAL A 58 -2.86 5.69 13.73
N MET A 59 -3.99 4.99 13.57
CA MET A 59 -4.12 3.88 12.63
C MET A 59 -3.85 4.30 11.17
N ALA A 60 -4.44 5.41 10.72
CA ALA A 60 -4.22 5.95 9.37
C ALA A 60 -2.77 6.42 9.17
N ARG A 61 -2.18 7.06 10.19
CA ARG A 61 -0.79 7.52 10.16
C ARG A 61 0.19 6.36 10.04
N GLU A 62 -0.02 5.28 10.79
CA GLU A 62 0.81 4.08 10.70
C GLU A 62 0.67 3.39 9.34
N PHE A 63 -0.51 3.38 8.74
CA PHE A 63 -0.68 2.92 7.37
C PHE A 63 0.14 3.76 6.38
N ALA A 64 0.04 5.09 6.45
CA ALA A 64 0.80 6.01 5.60
C ALA A 64 2.31 5.83 5.80
N ASN A 65 2.77 5.68 7.03
CA ASN A 65 4.18 5.41 7.36
C ASN A 65 4.70 4.14 6.65
N ARG A 66 3.89 3.08 6.60
CA ARG A 66 4.25 1.84 5.89
C ARG A 66 4.32 2.04 4.37
N VAL A 67 3.37 2.76 3.78
CA VAL A 67 3.38 3.10 2.35
C VAL A 67 4.64 3.91 2.00
N LEU A 68 4.96 4.92 2.82
CA LEU A 68 6.16 5.74 2.64
C LEU A 68 7.45 4.91 2.78
N ALA A 69 7.49 3.97 3.72
CA ALA A 69 8.63 3.07 3.86
C ALA A 69 8.85 2.20 2.61
N HIS A 70 7.78 1.76 1.92
CA HIS A 70 7.89 0.98 0.68
C HIS A 70 8.51 1.76 -0.50
N ILE A 71 8.48 3.10 -0.48
CA ILE A 71 9.14 3.96 -1.48
C ILE A 71 10.45 4.58 -0.98
N GLY A 72 11.02 4.05 0.12
CA GLY A 72 12.29 4.52 0.66
C GLY A 72 12.22 5.79 1.52
N LEU A 73 11.02 6.21 1.93
CA LEU A 73 10.76 7.40 2.75
C LEU A 73 10.31 7.04 4.17
N ALA A 74 11.04 6.15 4.84
CA ALA A 74 10.68 5.70 6.19
C ALA A 74 10.66 6.87 7.20
N GLN A 75 9.63 6.91 8.05
CA GLN A 75 9.47 7.95 9.07
C GLN A 75 10.16 7.53 10.38
N SER A 76 10.83 8.48 11.05
CA SER A 76 11.66 8.22 12.25
C SER A 76 10.88 7.71 13.47
N GLY A 77 9.56 7.92 13.52
CA GLY A 77 8.68 7.45 14.59
C GLY A 77 7.73 6.32 14.19
N ALA A 78 7.87 5.75 12.97
CA ALA A 78 6.99 4.69 12.51
C ALA A 78 7.16 3.41 13.33
N TYR A 79 6.06 2.74 13.65
CA TYR A 79 6.13 1.46 14.34
C TYR A 79 6.86 0.41 13.47
N ARG A 80 7.85 -0.27 14.05
CA ARG A 80 8.53 -1.42 13.44
C ARG A 80 8.25 -2.67 14.27
N TRP A 81 7.70 -3.69 13.62
CA TRP A 81 7.56 -5.02 14.19
C TRP A 81 8.96 -5.60 14.48
N LYS A 82 9.17 -6.14 15.68
CA LYS A 82 10.48 -6.66 16.13
C LYS A 82 10.57 -8.19 16.18
N GLY A 83 9.50 -8.91 15.83
CA GLY A 83 9.40 -10.36 16.05
C GLY A 83 8.59 -10.67 17.30
#